data_AF-A0A8J4SYY8-F1
#
_entry.id   AF-A0A8J4SYY8-F1
#
_cell.length_a   1.000
_cell.length_b   1.000
_cell.length_c   1.000
_cell.angle_alpha   90.00
_cell.angle_beta   90.00
_cell.angle_gamma   90.00
#
_symmetry.space_group_name_H-M   'P 1'
#
loop_
_entity.id
_entity.type
_entity.pdbx_description
1 polymer ?
#
loop_
_entity_poly.entity_id
_entity_poly.type
_entity_poly.pdbx_seq_one_letter_code
_entity_poly.pdbx_strand_id
1 'polypeptide(L)'
;MTNGECCRGVRRGERLTNGFDGWHKRCDNAAFTLIELIVVTAVIIILTGLVLSTVGYLQKKGARARAETEIAAISAACESYKADNGVYPRDNTTNQYTDTLDGRQNLDATQPVYQHASFYLYTQLSGDSSGNRSPTGKSYMQFKPNMLYPDDQTQNVQYIRDPFHNSYGYSTANQADPTKGYNPTFDLWSTAGVAPSPTPAPPAAQQDLWIKNW
;
A
#
# COMPACT_ATOMS: atom_id res chain seq x y z
N MET A 1 -7.50 -18.04 -71.88
CA MET A 1 -8.86 -17.95 -72.45
C MET A 1 -9.59 -16.89 -71.64
N THR A 2 -9.54 -15.61 -72.05
CA THR A 2 -10.50 -14.95 -72.99
C THR A 2 -11.88 -14.85 -72.35
N ASN A 3 -12.63 -13.76 -72.29
CA ASN A 3 -12.62 -12.37 -72.78
C ASN A 3 -13.64 -11.66 -71.84
N GLY A 4 -13.70 -10.35 -71.67
CA GLY A 4 -14.00 -9.39 -72.72
C GLY A 4 -14.66 -8.17 -72.09
N GLU A 5 -14.26 -7.03 -72.62
CA GLU A 5 -14.62 -5.68 -72.23
C GLU A 5 -16.11 -5.38 -72.45
N CYS A 6 -16.65 -4.38 -71.75
CA CYS A 6 -17.69 -3.56 -72.34
C CYS A 6 -17.63 -2.12 -71.84
N CYS A 7 -17.42 -1.23 -72.81
CA CYS A 7 -17.28 0.21 -72.71
C CYS A 7 -18.56 0.93 -72.25
N ARG A 8 -18.41 1.99 -71.45
CA ARG A 8 -19.31 3.16 -71.36
C ARG A 8 -18.40 4.34 -71.00
N GLY A 9 -18.39 5.50 -71.64
CA GLY A 9 -19.44 6.26 -72.30
C GLY A 9 -19.30 7.69 -71.79
N VAL A 10 -18.71 8.58 -72.59
CA VAL A 10 -18.54 10.00 -72.25
C VAL A 10 -19.90 10.70 -72.30
N ARG A 11 -20.25 11.47 -71.25
CA ARG A 11 -21.13 12.63 -71.37
C ARG A 11 -20.63 13.81 -70.53
N ARG A 12 -20.77 14.97 -71.15
CA ARG A 12 -20.34 16.32 -70.77
C ARG A 12 -21.49 17.04 -70.05
N GLY A 13 -21.17 17.92 -69.10
CA GLY A 13 -22.08 18.88 -68.47
C GLY A 13 -22.27 18.63 -66.97
N GLU A 14 -22.35 19.61 -66.07
CA GLU A 14 -22.37 21.06 -66.12
C GLU A 14 -21.88 21.56 -64.75
N ARG A 15 -21.25 22.73 -64.72
CA ARG A 15 -20.75 23.38 -63.51
C ARG A 15 -21.94 23.95 -62.72
N LEU A 16 -22.34 23.31 -61.64
CA LEU A 16 -23.25 23.90 -60.64
C LEU A 16 -22.43 24.67 -59.61
N THR A 17 -22.37 25.99 -59.79
CA THR A 17 -21.96 26.92 -58.73
C THR A 17 -23.10 27.04 -57.72
N ASN A 18 -22.98 26.36 -56.58
CA ASN A 18 -23.90 26.56 -55.47
C ASN A 18 -23.57 27.89 -54.78
N GLY A 19 -24.46 28.87 -54.97
CA GLY A 19 -24.55 30.04 -54.10
C GLY A 19 -25.19 29.63 -52.79
N PHE A 20 -24.37 29.50 -51.74
CA PHE A 20 -24.82 29.48 -50.35
C PHE A 20 -24.45 30.82 -49.72
N ASP A 21 -25.38 31.77 -49.85
CA ASP A 21 -25.31 33.05 -49.16
C ASP A 21 -25.62 32.85 -47.67
N GLY A 22 -24.60 33.06 -46.85
CA GLY A 22 -24.64 34.09 -45.82
C GLY A 22 -25.46 33.82 -44.56
N TRP A 23 -24.96 32.96 -43.68
CA TRP A 23 -25.16 33.10 -42.22
C TRP A 23 -23.80 33.09 -41.52
N HIS A 24 -23.01 34.14 -41.71
CA HIS A 24 -21.84 34.39 -40.86
C HIS A 24 -22.33 34.98 -39.53
N LYS A 25 -22.69 34.10 -38.59
CA LYS A 25 -22.59 34.46 -37.16
C LYS A 25 -21.13 34.84 -36.94
N ARG A 26 -20.88 36.12 -36.67
CA ARG A 26 -19.56 36.58 -36.23
C ARG A 26 -19.27 35.86 -34.93
N CYS A 27 -18.48 34.80 -35.01
CA CYS A 27 -17.78 34.29 -33.86
C CYS A 27 -16.75 35.36 -33.53
N ASP A 28 -16.98 36.09 -32.44
CA ASP A 28 -15.94 36.91 -31.83
C ASP A 28 -14.76 35.99 -31.53
N ASN A 29 -13.76 36.03 -32.40
CA ASN A 29 -12.49 35.34 -32.18
C ASN A 29 -11.77 36.12 -31.06
N ALA A 30 -12.10 35.79 -29.81
CA ALA A 30 -11.31 36.18 -28.65
C ALA A 30 -9.95 35.48 -28.76
N ALA A 31 -9.02 36.14 -29.46
CA ALA A 31 -7.64 35.71 -29.53
C ALA A 31 -7.00 35.94 -28.17
N PHE A 32 -6.64 34.85 -27.47
CA PHE A 32 -5.90 34.90 -26.22
C PHE A 32 -4.56 35.62 -26.42
N THR A 33 -4.25 36.55 -25.53
CA THR A 33 -2.98 37.26 -25.57
C THR A 33 -1.87 36.40 -24.96
N LEU A 34 -0.64 36.56 -25.45
CA LEU A 34 0.53 35.83 -24.92
C LEU A 34 0.72 36.09 -23.41
N ILE A 35 0.43 37.31 -22.96
CA ILE A 35 0.50 37.68 -21.54
C ILE A 35 -0.54 36.92 -20.69
N GLU A 36 -1.74 36.70 -21.20
CA GLU A 36 -2.80 35.98 -20.49
C GLU A 36 -2.43 34.51 -20.27
N LEU A 37 -1.82 33.87 -21.27
CA LEU A 37 -1.31 32.51 -21.12
C LEU A 37 -0.15 32.43 -20.11
N ILE A 38 0.74 33.43 -20.10
CA ILE A 38 1.86 33.50 -19.13
C ILE A 38 1.34 33.67 -17.70
N VAL A 39 0.37 34.56 -17.47
CA VAL A 39 -0.20 34.77 -16.12
C VAL A 39 -0.89 33.50 -15.63
N VAL A 40 -1.66 32.82 -16.48
CA VAL A 40 -2.36 31.58 -16.11
C VAL A 40 -1.36 30.48 -15.74
N THR A 41 -0.35 30.25 -16.57
CA THR A 41 0.67 29.24 -16.30
C THR A 41 1.52 29.59 -15.07
N ALA A 42 1.82 30.86 -14.84
CA ALA A 42 2.49 31.33 -13.62
C ALA A 42 1.65 31.01 -12.36
N VAL A 43 0.35 31.27 -12.38
CA VAL A 43 -0.55 30.93 -11.27
C VAL A 43 -0.63 29.41 -11.07
N ILE A 44 -0.75 28.62 -12.14
CA ILE A 44 -0.76 27.15 -12.05
C ILE A 44 0.54 26.62 -11.43
N ILE A 45 1.71 27.14 -11.81
CA ILE A 45 3.00 26.72 -11.24
C ILE A 45 3.08 27.02 -9.74
N ILE A 46 2.62 28.20 -9.30
CA ILE A 46 2.61 28.56 -7.88
C ILE A 46 1.67 27.62 -7.10
N LEU A 47 0.45 27.41 -7.60
CA LEU A 47 -0.54 26.55 -6.94
C LEU A 47 -0.08 25.09 -6.87
N THR A 48 0.45 24.56 -7.98
CA THR A 48 0.96 23.19 -8.02
C THR A 48 2.15 23.00 -7.08
N GLY A 49 3.05 23.98 -6.98
CA GLY A 49 4.16 23.96 -6.01
C GLY A 49 3.67 23.86 -4.56
N LEU A 50 2.66 24.64 -4.19
CA LEU A 50 2.08 24.61 -2.84
C LEU A 50 1.38 23.27 -2.55
N VAL A 51 0.58 22.76 -3.49
CA VAL A 51 -0.14 21.49 -3.32
C VAL A 51 0.84 20.34 -3.06
N LEU A 52 1.86 20.19 -3.89
CA LEU A 52 2.85 19.10 -3.75
C LEU A 52 3.58 19.13 -2.40
N SER A 53 3.82 20.32 -1.84
CA SER A 53 4.51 20.47 -0.54
C SER A 53 3.74 19.87 0.64
N THR A 54 2.40 19.82 0.56
CA THR A 54 1.54 19.37 1.68
C THR A 54 1.22 17.87 1.69
N VAL A 55 1.32 17.20 0.53
CA VAL A 55 0.88 15.80 0.36
C VAL A 55 1.69 14.82 1.21
N GLY A 56 3.01 15.00 1.32
CA GLY A 56 3.88 14.07 2.04
C GLY A 56 3.58 13.97 3.55
N TYR A 57 3.20 15.09 4.19
CA TYR A 57 2.83 15.10 5.60
C TYR A 57 1.49 14.40 5.84
N LEU A 58 0.50 14.67 4.99
CA LEU A 58 -0.83 14.06 5.08
C LEU A 58 -0.78 12.55 4.85
N GLN A 59 0.09 12.08 3.93
CA GLN A 59 0.29 10.65 3.70
C GLN A 59 0.83 9.93 4.94
N LYS A 60 1.83 10.49 5.63
CA LYS A 60 2.37 9.90 6.86
C LYS A 60 1.32 9.83 7.97
N LYS A 61 0.51 10.89 8.13
CA LYS A 61 -0.58 10.90 9.11
C LYS A 61 -1.65 9.86 8.79
N GLY A 62 -2.05 9.74 7.52
CA GLY A 62 -2.99 8.72 7.06
C GLY A 62 -2.44 7.29 7.21
N ALA A 63 -1.17 7.08 6.89
CA ALA A 63 -0.47 5.81 7.07
C ALA A 63 -0.43 5.39 8.54
N ARG A 64 -0.18 6.33 9.46
CA ARG A 64 -0.21 6.08 10.91
C ARG A 64 -1.60 5.68 11.40
N ALA A 65 -2.63 6.45 11.06
CA ALA A 65 -4.00 6.12 11.43
C ALA A 65 -4.42 4.75 10.86
N ARG A 66 -4.00 4.44 9.63
CA ARG A 66 -4.24 3.12 9.02
C ARG A 66 -3.53 2.01 9.80
N ALA A 67 -2.26 2.17 10.15
CA ALA A 67 -1.51 1.18 10.91
C ALA A 67 -2.12 0.94 12.31
N GLU A 68 -2.61 1.99 12.99
CA GLU A 68 -3.35 1.87 14.26
C GLU A 68 -4.61 1.00 14.09
N THR A 69 -5.39 1.23 13.02
CA THR A 69 -6.58 0.40 12.74
C THR A 69 -6.24 -1.04 12.36
N GLU A 70 -5.16 -1.25 11.61
CA GLU A 70 -4.70 -2.59 11.21
C GLU A 70 -4.18 -3.37 12.42
N ILE A 71 -3.41 -2.75 13.32
CA ILE A 71 -2.93 -3.37 14.57
C ILE A 71 -4.10 -3.75 15.47
N ALA A 72 -5.12 -2.90 15.59
CA ALA A 72 -6.32 -3.21 16.37
C ALA A 72 -7.08 -4.40 15.77
N ALA A 73 -7.23 -4.45 14.44
CA ALA A 73 -7.89 -5.56 13.75
C ALA A 73 -7.11 -6.89 13.89
N ILE A 74 -5.78 -6.85 13.73
CA ILE A 74 -4.92 -8.03 13.91
C ILE A 74 -4.96 -8.50 15.35
N SER A 75 -4.95 -7.58 16.32
CA SER A 75 -5.05 -7.91 17.75
C SER A 75 -6.39 -8.58 18.08
N ALA A 76 -7.50 -8.09 17.54
CA ALA A 76 -8.82 -8.72 17.69
C ALA A 76 -8.88 -10.11 17.04
N ALA A 77 -8.20 -10.30 15.90
CA ALA A 77 -8.06 -11.60 15.27
C ALA A 77 -7.22 -12.57 16.13
N CYS A 78 -6.17 -12.08 16.79
CA CYS A 78 -5.38 -12.86 17.75
C CYS A 78 -6.21 -13.30 18.96
N GLU A 79 -7.10 -12.45 19.47
CA GLU A 79 -8.04 -12.83 20.53
C GLU A 79 -9.01 -13.93 20.06
N SER A 80 -9.51 -13.82 18.83
CA SER A 80 -10.39 -14.85 18.23
C SER A 80 -9.64 -16.17 18.04
N TYR A 81 -8.38 -16.11 17.60
CA TYR A 81 -7.50 -17.27 17.52
C TYR A 81 -7.33 -17.94 18.88
N LYS A 82 -7.03 -17.15 19.92
CA LYS A 82 -6.88 -17.66 21.28
C LYS A 82 -8.17 -18.27 21.83
N ALA A 83 -9.33 -17.70 21.53
CA ALA A 83 -10.61 -18.26 21.96
C ALA A 83 -10.81 -19.71 21.47
N ASP A 84 -10.30 -20.02 20.27
CA ASP A 84 -10.40 -21.36 19.69
C ASP A 84 -9.24 -22.29 20.06
N ASN A 85 -8.02 -21.76 20.21
CA ASN A 85 -6.80 -22.58 20.38
C ASN A 85 -6.24 -22.56 21.81
N GLY A 86 -6.80 -21.74 22.70
CA GLY A 86 -6.36 -21.56 24.09
C GLY A 86 -5.08 -20.73 24.26
N VAL A 87 -4.34 -20.47 23.19
CA VAL A 87 -3.08 -19.71 23.19
C VAL A 87 -3.07 -18.69 22.05
N TYR A 88 -2.33 -17.59 22.22
CA TYR A 88 -2.05 -16.68 21.10
C TYR A 88 -1.17 -17.37 20.05
N PRO A 89 -1.18 -16.92 18.78
CA PRO A 89 -0.30 -17.44 17.75
C PRO A 89 1.16 -17.42 18.21
N ARG A 90 1.71 -18.55 18.60
CA ARG A 90 3.10 -18.64 19.08
C ARG A 90 3.76 -19.81 18.40
N ASP A 91 4.88 -19.52 17.74
CA ASP A 91 5.63 -20.53 17.04
C ASP A 91 6.14 -21.60 18.02
N ASN A 92 6.26 -22.83 17.52
CA ASN A 92 6.75 -23.94 18.32
C ASN A 92 8.26 -23.82 18.54
N THR A 93 8.80 -24.76 19.32
CA THR A 93 10.22 -24.78 19.71
C THR A 93 11.20 -25.02 18.56
N THR A 94 10.74 -25.31 17.34
CA THR A 94 11.62 -25.66 16.22
C THR A 94 12.22 -24.43 15.55
N ASN A 95 11.39 -23.43 15.25
CA ASN A 95 11.80 -22.25 14.49
C ASN A 95 11.89 -20.99 15.37
N GLN A 96 11.06 -20.91 16.42
CA GLN A 96 11.07 -19.84 17.43
C GLN A 96 11.01 -18.42 16.82
N TYR A 97 10.35 -18.23 15.68
CA TYR A 97 10.37 -16.93 14.99
C TYR A 97 9.74 -15.82 15.84
N THR A 98 8.61 -16.12 16.48
CA THR A 98 7.90 -15.16 17.33
C THR A 98 8.60 -14.93 18.68
N ASP A 99 9.33 -15.93 19.19
CA ASP A 99 10.06 -15.84 20.45
C ASP A 99 11.42 -15.13 20.32
N THR A 100 12.00 -15.12 19.11
CA THR A 100 13.31 -14.52 18.84
C THR A 100 13.23 -13.02 18.59
N LEU A 101 12.15 -12.53 17.98
CA LEU A 101 11.97 -11.12 17.68
C LEU A 101 11.75 -10.33 18.98
N ASP A 102 12.55 -9.32 19.28
CA ASP A 102 12.34 -8.43 20.43
C ASP A 102 12.37 -6.96 19.99
N GLY A 103 11.25 -6.24 20.19
CA GLY A 103 11.14 -4.80 19.88
C GLY A 103 12.07 -3.89 20.69
N ARG A 104 12.77 -4.42 21.70
CA ARG A 104 13.83 -3.71 22.45
C ARG A 104 15.16 -3.69 21.70
N GLN A 105 15.44 -4.73 20.91
CA GLN A 105 16.75 -4.96 20.28
C GLN A 105 16.68 -4.89 18.74
N ASN A 106 15.62 -5.43 18.16
CA ASN A 106 15.41 -5.47 16.71
C ASN A 106 14.69 -4.19 16.26
N LEU A 107 15.44 -3.18 15.85
CA LEU A 107 14.90 -1.87 15.44
C LEU A 107 14.67 -1.72 13.93
N ASP A 108 15.12 -2.69 13.15
CA ASP A 108 15.09 -2.67 11.70
C ASP A 108 14.08 -3.69 11.17
N ALA A 109 12.96 -3.18 10.63
CA ALA A 109 11.87 -3.99 10.10
C ALA A 109 12.19 -4.70 8.78
N THR A 110 13.35 -4.44 8.18
CA THR A 110 13.81 -5.15 6.98
C THR A 110 14.50 -6.46 7.30
N GLN A 111 14.87 -6.71 8.56
CA GLN A 111 15.56 -7.94 8.97
C GLN A 111 14.66 -9.18 8.79
N PRO A 112 15.24 -10.34 8.41
CA PRO A 112 14.47 -11.58 8.24
C PRO A 112 13.66 -12.00 9.48
N VAL A 113 14.13 -11.65 10.69
CA VAL A 113 13.42 -11.97 11.94
C VAL A 113 12.03 -11.32 12.01
N TYR A 114 11.86 -10.11 11.48
CA TYR A 114 10.54 -9.48 11.34
C TYR A 114 9.67 -10.24 10.35
N GLN A 115 10.23 -10.53 9.18
CA GLN A 115 9.50 -11.15 8.08
C GLN A 115 9.02 -12.56 8.46
N HIS A 116 9.85 -13.38 9.10
CA HIS A 116 9.47 -14.72 9.53
C HIS A 116 8.38 -14.71 10.61
N ALA A 117 8.49 -13.83 11.61
CA ALA A 117 7.47 -13.73 12.66
C ALA A 117 6.13 -13.21 12.10
N SER A 118 6.19 -12.23 11.20
CA SER A 118 5.02 -11.70 10.49
C SER A 118 4.37 -12.73 9.56
N PHE A 119 5.19 -13.52 8.84
CA PHE A 119 4.71 -14.63 8.03
C PHE A 119 4.00 -15.68 8.88
N TYR A 120 4.61 -16.07 10.01
CA TYR A 120 4.01 -17.01 10.93
C TYR A 120 2.64 -16.51 11.38
N LEU A 121 2.53 -15.25 11.84
CA LEU A 121 1.26 -14.64 12.22
C LEU A 121 0.24 -14.67 11.06
N TYR A 122 0.68 -14.33 9.84
CA TYR A 122 -0.18 -14.43 8.65
C TYR A 122 -0.73 -15.83 8.47
N THR A 123 0.10 -16.88 8.55
CA THR A 123 -0.37 -18.26 8.35
C THR A 123 -1.43 -18.66 9.37
N GLN A 124 -1.26 -18.24 10.63
CA GLN A 124 -2.18 -18.56 11.72
C GLN A 124 -3.51 -17.80 11.62
N LEU A 125 -3.48 -16.53 11.22
CA LEU A 125 -4.68 -15.69 11.15
C LEU A 125 -5.46 -15.84 9.84
N SER A 126 -4.76 -16.10 8.73
CA SER A 126 -5.41 -16.28 7.43
C SER A 126 -5.95 -17.70 7.23
N GLY A 127 -5.33 -18.70 7.86
CA GLY A 127 -5.58 -20.12 7.55
C GLY A 127 -4.82 -20.61 6.31
N ASP A 128 -3.92 -19.80 5.74
CA ASP A 128 -3.05 -20.16 4.62
C ASP A 128 -1.65 -20.50 5.13
N SER A 129 -1.41 -21.79 5.37
CA SER A 129 -0.11 -22.31 5.82
C SER A 129 0.99 -22.25 4.77
N SER A 130 0.63 -22.10 3.49
CA SER A 130 1.59 -22.15 2.37
C SER A 130 1.99 -20.77 1.87
N GLY A 131 1.27 -19.72 2.27
CA GLY A 131 1.46 -18.36 1.76
C GLY A 131 0.95 -18.19 0.32
N ASN A 132 0.25 -19.17 -0.26
CA ASN A 132 -0.16 -19.13 -1.66
C ASN A 132 -1.42 -18.29 -1.91
N ARG A 133 -1.90 -17.57 -0.88
CA ARG A 133 -3.14 -16.77 -0.86
C ARG A 133 -4.41 -17.61 -1.08
N SER A 134 -4.34 -18.90 -0.81
CA SER A 134 -5.46 -19.83 -0.87
C SER A 134 -5.62 -20.51 0.50
N PRO A 135 -6.30 -19.85 1.46
CA PRO A 135 -6.47 -20.39 2.80
C PRO A 135 -7.28 -21.68 2.78
N THR A 136 -6.73 -22.72 3.40
CA THR A 136 -7.36 -24.04 3.55
C THR A 136 -7.81 -24.32 4.98
N GLY A 137 -7.25 -23.58 5.95
CA GLY A 137 -7.60 -23.63 7.36
C GLY A 137 -8.64 -22.59 7.77
N LYS A 138 -8.92 -22.54 9.08
CA LYS A 138 -9.80 -21.54 9.67
C LYS A 138 -9.17 -20.14 9.54
N SER A 139 -9.95 -19.19 9.04
CA SER A 139 -9.56 -17.79 8.93
C SER A 139 -10.16 -16.97 10.07
N TYR A 140 -9.34 -16.16 10.72
CA TYR A 140 -9.74 -15.25 11.81
C TYR A 140 -9.86 -13.81 11.33
N MET A 141 -9.22 -13.47 10.20
CA MET A 141 -9.39 -12.20 9.52
C MET A 141 -9.05 -12.29 8.03
N GLN A 142 -9.70 -11.46 7.24
CA GLN A 142 -9.36 -11.30 5.82
C GLN A 142 -8.28 -10.23 5.65
N PHE A 143 -7.12 -10.62 5.12
CA PHE A 143 -6.09 -9.67 4.71
C PHE A 143 -6.42 -9.05 3.35
N LYS A 144 -6.22 -7.74 3.23
CA LYS A 144 -6.31 -7.03 1.96
C LYS A 144 -5.04 -7.29 1.13
N PRO A 145 -5.10 -7.32 -0.21
CA PRO A 145 -3.92 -7.53 -1.03
C PRO A 145 -2.77 -6.54 -0.74
N ASN A 146 -3.10 -5.28 -0.46
CA ASN A 146 -2.12 -4.23 -0.12
C ASN A 146 -1.57 -4.31 1.32
N MET A 147 -2.01 -5.29 2.12
CA MET A 147 -1.44 -5.62 3.44
C MET A 147 -0.47 -6.79 3.36
N LEU A 148 -0.24 -7.36 2.18
CA LEU A 148 0.61 -8.54 2.00
C LEU A 148 1.76 -8.19 1.05
N TYR A 149 2.96 -8.68 1.35
CA TYR A 149 4.09 -8.61 0.43
C TYR A 149 4.40 -10.01 -0.08
N PRO A 150 4.74 -10.20 -1.38
CA PRO A 150 4.84 -9.18 -2.43
C PRO A 150 3.49 -8.72 -2.99
N ASP A 151 3.48 -7.61 -3.74
CA ASP A 151 2.28 -7.09 -4.44
C ASP A 151 1.80 -8.02 -5.55
N ASP A 152 2.73 -8.79 -6.13
CA ASP A 152 2.42 -9.79 -7.15
C ASP A 152 1.60 -10.93 -6.53
N GLN A 153 0.31 -10.97 -6.89
CA GLN A 153 -0.66 -11.93 -6.38
C GLN A 153 -0.38 -13.38 -6.84
N THR A 154 0.58 -13.60 -7.73
CA THR A 154 1.00 -14.93 -8.17
C THR A 154 2.10 -15.55 -7.30
N GLN A 155 2.83 -14.73 -6.53
CA GLN A 155 3.95 -15.16 -5.69
C GLN A 155 3.51 -15.44 -4.26
N ASN A 156 4.15 -16.34 -3.52
CA ASN A 156 3.75 -16.58 -2.13
C ASN A 156 3.96 -15.34 -1.24
N VAL A 157 3.03 -15.13 -0.31
CA VAL A 157 3.13 -14.14 0.77
C VAL A 157 4.38 -14.42 1.59
N GLN A 158 5.14 -13.36 1.86
CA GLN A 158 6.32 -13.40 2.70
C GLN A 158 6.11 -12.74 4.06
N TYR A 159 5.25 -11.74 4.18
CA TYR A 159 4.92 -11.10 5.45
C TYR A 159 3.70 -10.18 5.32
N ILE A 160 3.13 -9.80 6.47
CA ILE A 160 2.12 -8.74 6.56
C ILE A 160 2.85 -7.40 6.50
N ARG A 161 2.48 -6.59 5.53
CA ARG A 161 3.09 -5.29 5.24
C ARG A 161 2.26 -4.15 5.81
N ASP A 162 2.93 -3.24 6.47
CA ASP A 162 2.37 -2.03 7.03
C ASP A 162 2.20 -0.92 5.96
N PRO A 163 1.48 0.18 6.27
CA PRO A 163 1.30 1.31 5.37
C PRO A 163 2.60 2.05 4.99
N PHE A 164 3.71 1.75 5.64
CA PHE A 164 5.04 2.30 5.40
C PHE A 164 5.92 1.36 4.55
N HIS A 165 5.33 0.29 4.02
CA HIS A 165 5.97 -0.76 3.22
C HIS A 165 7.00 -1.62 3.96
N ASN A 166 6.94 -1.67 5.28
CA ASN A 166 7.74 -2.56 6.11
C ASN A 166 6.90 -3.72 6.64
N SER A 167 7.55 -4.76 7.17
CA SER A 167 6.84 -5.84 7.85
C SER A 167 6.33 -5.39 9.23
N TYR A 168 5.13 -5.84 9.61
CA TYR A 168 4.69 -5.74 11.01
C TYR A 168 5.57 -6.62 11.91
N GLY A 169 6.01 -6.09 13.03
CA GLY A 169 6.67 -6.87 14.08
C GLY A 169 5.63 -7.57 14.94
N TYR A 170 5.81 -8.87 15.14
CA TYR A 170 4.99 -9.69 16.03
C TYR A 170 5.88 -10.55 16.91
N SER A 171 5.75 -10.42 18.23
CA SER A 171 6.62 -11.10 19.18
C SER A 171 5.86 -11.72 20.33
N THR A 172 6.32 -12.89 20.74
CA THR A 172 5.95 -13.60 21.96
C THR A 172 7.16 -13.80 22.87
N ALA A 173 8.22 -13.01 22.68
CA ALA A 173 9.49 -13.15 23.39
C ALA A 173 9.35 -13.16 24.91
N ASN A 174 8.43 -12.35 25.48
CA ASN A 174 8.18 -12.36 26.92
C ASN A 174 7.64 -13.71 27.43
N GLN A 175 6.81 -14.38 26.63
CA GLN A 175 6.30 -15.71 26.98
C GLN A 175 7.41 -16.78 26.95
N ALA A 176 8.51 -16.54 26.23
CA ALA A 176 9.67 -17.43 26.19
C ALA A 176 10.66 -17.11 27.30
N ASP A 177 10.91 -15.82 27.52
CA ASP A 177 11.82 -15.28 28.50
C ASP A 177 11.22 -13.98 29.05
N PRO A 178 10.73 -13.96 30.31
CA PRO A 178 10.10 -12.78 30.90
C PRO A 178 11.01 -11.54 30.98
N THR A 179 12.31 -11.69 30.73
CA THR A 179 13.25 -10.55 30.64
C THR A 179 13.21 -9.82 29.30
N LYS A 180 12.57 -10.41 28.29
CA LYS A 180 12.43 -9.90 26.91
C LYS A 180 11.00 -9.47 26.59
N GLY A 181 10.82 -8.69 25.52
CA GLY A 181 9.50 -8.21 25.09
C GLY A 181 8.84 -7.25 26.08
N TYR A 182 7.71 -6.63 25.72
CA TYR A 182 7.02 -5.65 26.57
C TYR A 182 5.77 -6.23 27.23
N ASN A 183 4.99 -7.02 26.49
CA ASN A 183 3.77 -7.64 27.00
C ASN A 183 3.95 -9.13 27.31
N PRO A 184 3.31 -9.64 28.39
CA PRO A 184 3.34 -11.07 28.73
C PRO A 184 2.53 -11.94 27.77
N THR A 185 1.69 -11.35 26.92
CA THR A 185 0.91 -12.06 25.90
C THR A 185 1.63 -11.98 24.56
N PHE A 186 1.54 -10.85 23.86
CA PHE A 186 2.25 -10.64 22.62
C PHE A 186 2.48 -9.15 22.38
N ASP A 187 3.55 -8.83 21.67
CA ASP A 187 3.84 -7.51 21.16
C ASP A 187 3.52 -7.47 19.66
N LEU A 188 2.86 -6.42 19.21
CA LEU A 188 2.52 -6.17 17.81
C LEU A 188 2.79 -4.70 17.49
N TRP A 189 3.58 -4.43 16.45
CA TRP A 189 3.94 -3.06 16.07
C TRP A 189 4.26 -2.86 14.59
N SER A 190 4.20 -1.60 14.17
CA SER A 190 4.80 -1.06 12.95
C SER A 190 5.91 -0.09 13.34
N THR A 191 7.03 -0.11 12.61
CA THR A 191 8.13 0.84 12.81
C THR A 191 7.84 2.24 12.25
N ALA A 192 6.64 2.48 11.72
CA ALA A 192 6.17 3.77 11.20
C ALA A 192 7.08 4.40 10.12
N GLY A 193 7.83 3.57 9.39
CA GLY A 193 8.81 4.02 8.40
C GLY A 193 10.01 4.76 9.02
N VAL A 194 10.25 4.59 10.31
CA VAL A 194 11.39 5.17 11.02
C VAL A 194 12.62 4.36 10.69
N ALA A 195 13.60 5.00 10.04
CA ALA A 195 14.87 4.37 9.73
C ALA A 195 15.60 3.95 11.02
N PRO A 196 16.38 2.84 11.00
CA PRO A 196 17.16 2.39 12.16
C PRO A 196 18.28 3.36 12.56
N SER A 197 18.56 4.37 11.74
CA SER A 197 19.56 5.40 11.98
C SER A 197 19.19 6.71 11.24
N PRO A 198 19.42 7.89 11.84
CA PRO A 198 19.94 8.12 13.19
C PRO A 198 18.86 8.00 14.27
N THR A 199 19.25 7.47 15.42
CA THR A 199 18.44 7.40 16.65
C THR A 199 17.98 8.80 17.05
N PRO A 200 16.73 8.99 17.54
CA PRO A 200 16.29 10.28 18.05
C PRO A 200 17.21 10.78 19.16
N ALA A 201 17.38 12.10 19.28
CA ALA A 201 18.11 12.67 20.40
C ALA A 201 17.36 12.34 21.72
N PRO A 202 18.06 11.91 22.79
CA PRO A 202 17.43 11.62 24.08
C PRO A 202 16.55 12.79 24.57
N PRO A 203 15.42 12.53 25.24
CA PRO A 203 15.04 11.26 25.87
C PRO A 203 14.26 10.28 24.97
N ALA A 204 13.98 10.64 23.71
CA ALA A 204 13.16 9.82 22.83
C ALA A 204 13.92 8.58 22.34
N ALA A 205 13.31 7.41 22.46
CA ALA A 205 13.79 6.19 21.82
C ALA A 205 13.13 6.02 20.45
N GLN A 206 13.73 5.23 19.55
CA GLN A 206 13.15 4.97 18.23
C GLN A 206 11.74 4.34 18.36
N GLN A 207 11.53 3.53 19.40
CA GLN A 207 10.25 2.89 19.71
C GLN A 207 9.14 3.86 20.15
N ASP A 208 9.45 5.12 20.47
CA ASP A 208 8.43 6.13 20.79
C ASP A 208 7.74 6.65 19.53
N LEU A 209 8.40 6.50 18.38
CA LEU A 209 7.86 6.87 17.07
C LEU A 209 7.04 5.74 16.44
N TRP A 210 7.14 4.52 16.98
CA TRP A 210 6.45 3.34 16.48
C TRP A 210 4.97 3.36 16.84
N ILE A 211 4.22 2.53 16.12
CA ILE A 211 2.79 2.30 16.36
C ILE A 211 2.70 0.88 16.91
N LYS A 212 2.17 0.72 18.12
CA LYS A 212 2.37 -0.46 18.95
C LYS A 212 1.18 -0.75 19.87
N ASN A 213 1.12 -1.96 20.42
CA ASN A 213 0.06 -2.43 21.33
C ASN A 213 0.52 -2.56 22.81
N TRP A 214 1.70 -2.08 23.18
CA TRP A 214 2.21 -2.03 24.56
C TRP A 214 2.39 -0.59 25.05
#